data_AF-A0A2E3KF18-F1
#
_entry.id   AF-A0A2E3KF18-F1
#
_cell.length_a   1.000
_cell.length_b   1.000
_cell.length_c   1.000
_cell.angle_alpha   90.00
_cell.angle_beta   90.00
_cell.angle_gamma   90.00
#
_symmetry.space_group_name_H-M   'P 1'
#
loop_
_entity.id
_entity.type
_entity.pdbx_description
1 polymer ?
#
loop_
_entity_poly.entity_id
_entity_poly.type
_entity_poly.pdbx_seq_one_letter_code
_entity_poly.pdbx_strand_id
1 'polypeptide(L)'
;MADIPITNSIRKVIFENFNEDDLRFNNDQIFEILKKDDMIAQNLTIDDIEVYFKELCDTELLRNIAQNFTTQWFKLFDPLEKIQCNSCKTDSYITQSENKICKNPDCGSNL
;
A
#
# COMPACT_ATOMS: atom_id res chain seq x y z
N MET A 1 13.95 -11.73 -10.89
CA MET A 1 13.30 -11.68 -9.57
C MET A 1 12.50 -10.40 -9.59
N ALA A 2 11.18 -10.48 -9.75
CA ALA A 2 10.34 -9.28 -9.76
C ALA A 2 10.40 -8.70 -8.35
N ASP A 3 11.08 -7.57 -8.21
CA ASP A 3 11.04 -6.75 -7.00
C ASP A 3 9.57 -6.41 -6.78
N ILE A 4 8.92 -7.09 -5.82
CA ILE A 4 7.55 -6.75 -5.46
C ILE A 4 7.68 -5.39 -4.77
N PRO A 5 7.18 -4.30 -5.37
CA PRO A 5 7.45 -2.97 -4.87
C PRO A 5 6.90 -2.85 -3.45
N ILE A 6 7.64 -2.19 -2.55
CA ILE A 6 7.26 -1.99 -1.14
C ILE A 6 5.84 -1.41 -1.01
N THR A 7 5.41 -0.62 -1.99
CA THR A 7 4.03 -0.11 -2.11
C THR A 7 2.97 -1.20 -2.18
N ASN A 8 3.23 -2.35 -2.82
CA ASN A 8 2.30 -3.49 -2.81
C ASN A 8 2.22 -4.15 -1.43
N SER A 9 3.34 -4.29 -0.73
CA SER A 9 3.36 -4.79 0.65
C SER A 9 2.58 -3.86 1.58
N ILE A 10 2.78 -2.55 1.46
CA ILE A 10 2.01 -1.53 2.19
C ILE A 10 0.51 -1.68 1.91
N ARG A 11 0.11 -1.74 0.63
CA ARG A 11 -1.29 -1.92 0.23
C ARG A 11 -1.91 -3.18 0.81
N LYS A 12 -1.16 -4.30 0.83
CA LYS A 12 -1.61 -5.55 1.44
C LYS A 12 -1.87 -5.40 2.94
N VAL A 13 -0.91 -4.83 3.68
CA VAL A 13 -1.05 -4.61 5.13
C VAL A 13 -2.26 -3.72 5.44
N ILE A 14 -2.47 -2.66 4.65
CA ILE A 14 -3.63 -1.78 4.78
C ILE A 14 -4.92 -2.56 4.52
N PHE A 15 -4.99 -3.35 3.46
CA PHE A 15 -6.17 -4.16 3.16
C PHE A 15 -6.48 -5.19 4.26
N GLU A 16 -5.45 -5.78 4.89
CA GLU A 16 -5.64 -6.81 5.91
C GLU A 16 -5.95 -6.23 7.30
N ASN A 17 -5.43 -5.04 7.63
CA ASN A 17 -5.52 -4.48 8.99
C ASN A 17 -6.30 -3.16 9.10
N PHE A 18 -6.42 -2.40 8.01
CA PHE A 18 -6.90 -1.01 8.01
C PHE A 18 -7.91 -0.70 6.88
N ASN A 19 -8.63 -1.72 6.39
CA ASN A 19 -9.54 -1.58 5.24
C ASN A 19 -10.94 -1.02 5.59
N GLU A 20 -11.11 -0.42 6.76
CA GLU A 20 -12.39 0.17 7.17
C GLU A 20 -12.37 1.68 6.96
N ASP A 21 -13.52 2.26 6.60
CA ASP A 21 -13.61 3.67 6.20
C ASP A 21 -13.29 4.64 7.34
N ASP A 22 -13.46 4.24 8.60
CA ASP A 22 -13.18 5.11 9.76
C ASP A 22 -11.80 4.86 10.38
N LEU A 23 -11.07 3.85 9.91
CA LEU A 23 -9.74 3.55 10.45
C LEU A 23 -8.70 4.56 9.95
N ARG A 24 -7.98 5.11 10.93
CA ARG A 24 -6.77 5.90 10.70
C ARG A 24 -5.57 5.11 11.17
N PHE A 25 -4.50 5.18 10.41
CA PHE A 25 -3.23 4.53 10.71
C PHE A 25 -2.09 5.50 10.49
N ASN A 26 -0.90 5.12 10.92
CA ASN A 26 0.31 5.90 10.66
C ASN A 26 1.39 5.02 10.00
N ASN A 27 2.37 5.68 9.40
CA ASN A 27 3.52 5.02 8.78
C ASN A 27 4.28 4.13 9.79
N ASP A 28 4.41 4.53 11.05
CA ASP A 28 5.06 3.72 12.09
C ASP A 28 4.38 2.36 12.28
N GLN A 29 3.05 2.33 12.42
CA GLN A 29 2.28 1.10 12.58
C GLN A 29 2.41 0.18 11.37
N ILE A 30 2.30 0.75 10.16
CA ILE A 30 2.48 -0.01 8.92
C ILE A 30 3.90 -0.58 8.86
N PHE A 31 4.91 0.22 9.20
CA PHE A 31 6.31 -0.20 9.18
C PHE A 31 6.60 -1.32 10.17
N GLU A 32 6.04 -1.26 11.38
CA GLU A 32 6.18 -2.33 12.36
C GLU A 32 5.57 -3.64 11.85
N ILE A 33 4.39 -3.59 11.22
CA ILE A 33 3.76 -4.78 10.64
C ILE A 33 4.59 -5.32 9.49
N LEU A 34 5.05 -4.46 8.58
CA LEU A 34 5.90 -4.86 7.45
C LEU A 34 7.22 -5.51 7.91
N LYS A 35 7.84 -4.97 8.96
CA LYS A 35 9.02 -5.59 9.60
C LYS A 35 8.68 -6.93 10.25
N LYS A 36 7.53 -7.03 10.92
CA LYS A 36 7.12 -8.24 11.61
C LYS A 36 6.81 -9.39 10.63
N ASP A 37 6.23 -9.08 9.48
CA ASP A 37 5.93 -10.04 8.40
C ASP A 37 7.12 -10.27 7.46
N ASP A 38 8.30 -9.71 7.76
CA ASP A 38 9.52 -9.79 6.93
C ASP A 38 9.29 -9.38 5.46
N MET A 39 8.35 -8.46 5.22
CA MET A 39 8.01 -7.96 3.88
C MET A 39 8.98 -6.90 3.37
N ILE A 40 9.78 -6.32 4.28
CA ILE A 40 10.76 -5.28 4.01
C ILE A 40 12.06 -5.61 4.74
N ALA A 41 13.17 -5.06 4.24
CA ALA A 41 14.46 -5.29 4.87
C ALA A 41 14.53 -4.61 6.25
N GLN A 42 15.03 -5.35 7.25
CA GLN A 42 15.09 -4.88 8.65
C GLN A 42 15.98 -3.64 8.86
N ASN A 43 16.86 -3.36 7.89
CA ASN A 43 17.77 -2.21 7.88
C ASN A 43 17.11 -0.92 7.37
N LEU A 44 15.91 -0.98 6.79
CA LEU A 44 15.18 0.20 6.36
C LEU A 44 14.72 1.01 7.58
N THR A 45 14.51 2.30 7.37
CA THR A 45 13.99 3.23 8.36
C THR A 45 12.69 3.87 7.88
N ILE A 46 12.01 4.61 8.77
CA ILE A 46 10.79 5.36 8.42
C ILE A 46 11.05 6.38 7.29
N ASP A 47 12.26 6.94 7.24
CA ASP A 47 12.66 7.91 6.20
C ASP A 47 12.73 7.24 4.83
N ASP A 48 13.32 6.04 4.76
CA ASP A 48 13.43 5.26 3.52
C ASP A 48 12.06 4.87 2.95
N ILE A 49 11.08 4.61 3.82
CA ILE A 49 9.73 4.22 3.38
C ILE A 49 8.80 5.41 3.14
N GLU A 50 9.13 6.60 3.65
CA GLU A 50 8.31 7.81 3.53
C GLU A 50 8.01 8.10 2.05
N VAL A 51 8.99 7.88 1.18
CA VAL A 51 8.84 8.05 -0.27
C VAL A 51 7.71 7.19 -0.84
N TYR A 52 7.52 5.97 -0.34
CA TYR A 52 6.44 5.08 -0.80
C TYR A 52 5.08 5.54 -0.30
N PHE A 53 4.98 6.03 0.94
CA PHE A 53 3.72 6.62 1.43
C PHE A 53 3.35 7.87 0.66
N LYS A 54 4.34 8.68 0.30
CA LYS A 54 4.14 9.86 -0.54
C LYS A 54 3.65 9.49 -1.94
N GLU A 55 4.24 8.47 -2.56
CA GLU A 55 3.75 7.93 -3.84
C GLU A 55 2.30 7.44 -3.73
N LEU A 56 1.95 6.72 -2.66
CA LEU A 56 0.57 6.27 -2.43
C LEU A 56 -0.41 7.43 -2.21
N CYS A 57 0.04 8.52 -1.58
CA CYS A 57 -0.75 9.75 -1.46
C CYS A 57 -0.94 10.44 -2.81
N ASP A 58 0.11 10.48 -3.64
CA ASP A 58 0.06 11.06 -4.99
C ASP A 58 -0.89 10.28 -5.91
N THR A 59 -0.97 8.95 -5.74
CA THR A 59 -1.96 8.10 -6.42
C THR A 59 -3.38 8.17 -5.84
N GLU A 60 -3.66 9.11 -4.93
CA GLU A 60 -4.96 9.29 -4.27
C GLU A 60 -5.46 8.02 -3.53
N LEU A 61 -4.55 7.13 -3.14
CA LEU A 61 -4.89 5.92 -2.37
C LEU A 61 -4.95 6.22 -0.88
N LEU A 62 -3.96 6.98 -0.40
CA LEU A 62 -3.87 7.43 0.98
C LEU A 62 -4.10 8.93 1.08
N ARG A 63 -4.88 9.33 2.07
CA ARG A 63 -5.02 10.72 2.46
C ARG A 63 -4.19 10.98 3.71
N ASN A 64 -3.19 11.86 3.60
CA ASN A 64 -2.55 12.39 4.80
C ASN A 64 -3.54 13.28 5.56
N ILE A 65 -3.83 12.92 6.81
CA ILE A 65 -4.77 13.66 7.68
C ILE A 65 -4.04 14.49 8.74
N ALA A 66 -2.84 14.07 9.12
CA ALA A 66 -1.99 14.78 10.06
C ALA A 66 -0.54 14.34 9.90
N GLN A 67 0.38 15.17 10.40
CA GLN A 67 1.78 14.84 10.52
C GLN A 67 2.29 15.38 11.87
N ASN A 68 3.08 14.57 12.56
CA ASN A 68 3.79 14.96 13.77
C ASN A 68 5.24 14.47 13.66
N PHE A 69 6.16 15.38 13.33
CA PHE A 69 7.54 15.06 12.98
C PHE A 69 7.62 14.04 11.83
N THR A 70 8.19 12.87 12.07
CA THR A 70 8.34 11.75 11.13
C THR A 70 7.09 10.87 11.07
N THR A 71 6.18 10.97 12.05
CA THR A 71 4.95 10.18 12.08
C THR A 71 3.87 10.89 11.28
N GLN A 72 3.48 10.27 10.17
CA GLN A 72 2.41 10.73 9.31
C GLN A 72 1.18 9.85 9.51
N TRP A 73 0.04 10.50 9.75
CA TRP A 73 -1.26 9.84 9.87
C TRP A 73 -1.96 9.84 8.52
N PHE A 74 -2.41 8.66 8.14
CA PHE A 74 -3.11 8.41 6.90
C PHE A 74 -4.50 7.84 7.16
N LYS A 75 -5.39 8.13 6.22
CA LYS A 75 -6.72 7.55 6.12
C LYS A 75 -6.92 7.09 4.67
N LEU A 76 -7.62 5.99 4.46
CA LEU A 76 -8.02 5.58 3.11
C LEU A 76 -9.02 6.60 2.52
N PHE A 77 -8.89 6.88 1.22
CA PHE A 77 -9.93 7.62 0.50
C PHE A 77 -11.19 6.77 0.33
N ASP A 78 -10.99 5.55 -0.12
CA ASP A 78 -12.00 4.52 -0.30
C ASP A 78 -11.43 3.18 0.19
N PRO A 79 -12.28 2.25 0.67
CA PRO A 79 -11.85 0.91 1.00
C PRO A 79 -11.16 0.24 -0.21
N LEU A 80 -10.08 -0.48 0.06
CA LEU A 80 -9.37 -1.26 -0.93
C LEU A 80 -10.18 -2.51 -1.27
N GLU A 81 -10.20 -2.84 -2.56
CA GLU A 81 -10.75 -4.08 -3.08
C GLU A 81 -9.62 -4.99 -3.55
N LYS A 82 -9.76 -6.27 -3.23
CA LYS A 82 -8.88 -7.32 -3.75
C LYS A 82 -9.39 -7.73 -5.12
N ILE A 83 -8.64 -7.40 -6.17
CA ILE A 83 -8.86 -7.96 -7.50
C ILE A 83 -7.84 -9.06 -7.77
N GLN A 84 -8.30 -10.16 -8.33
CA GLN A 84 -7.41 -11.22 -8.77
C GLN A 84 -7.21 -11.09 -10.28
N CYS A 85 -5.99 -10.78 -10.69
CA CYS A 85 -5.66 -10.69 -12.10
C CYS A 85 -5.67 -12.08 -12.70
N ASN A 86 -6.66 -12.36 -13.56
CA ASN A 86 -6.87 -13.71 -14.11
C ASN A 86 -5.65 -14.20 -14.92
N SER A 87 -4.92 -13.27 -15.55
CA SER A 87 -3.71 -13.54 -16.32
C SER A 87 -2.49 -13.92 -15.48
N CYS A 88 -2.35 -13.39 -14.26
CA CYS A 88 -1.14 -13.55 -13.44
C CYS A 88 -1.40 -14.37 -12.18
N LYS A 89 -2.67 -14.67 -11.87
CA LYS A 89 -3.14 -15.21 -10.59
C LYS A 89 -2.55 -14.47 -9.38
N THR A 90 -2.17 -13.21 -9.56
CA THR A 90 -1.60 -12.37 -8.51
C THR A 90 -2.71 -11.48 -7.98
N ASP A 91 -2.77 -11.41 -6.66
CA ASP A 91 -3.69 -10.54 -5.96
C ASP A 91 -3.19 -9.09 -6.06
N SER A 92 -4.04 -8.21 -6.57
CA SER A 92 -3.78 -6.77 -6.59
C SER A 92 -4.79 -6.07 -5.68
N TYR A 93 -4.27 -5.18 -4.83
CA TYR A 93 -5.05 -4.36 -3.92
C TYR A 93 -5.17 -2.97 -4.54
N ILE A 94 -6.38 -2.63 -4.98
CA ILE A 94 -6.68 -1.36 -5.66
C ILE A 94 -7.86 -0.67 -4.98
N THR A 95 -7.93 0.66 -5.08
CA THR A 95 -9.12 1.41 -4.67
C THR A 95 -10.18 1.34 -5.77
N GLN A 96 -11.44 1.62 -5.42
CA GLN A 96 -12.53 1.72 -6.40
C GLN A 96 -12.28 2.74 -7.52
N SER A 97 -11.50 3.77 -7.20
CA SER A 97 -11.15 4.88 -8.08
C SER A 97 -9.93 4.57 -8.97
N GLU A 98 -9.06 3.62 -8.59
CA GLU A 98 -8.00 3.15 -9.49
C GLU A 98 -8.62 2.29 -10.59
N ASN A 99 -8.30 2.62 -11.85
CA ASN A 99 -8.63 1.75 -13.00
C ASN A 99 -8.18 0.32 -12.67
N LYS A 100 -9.03 -0.68 -12.95
CA LYS A 100 -8.82 -2.12 -12.70
C LYS A 100 -7.70 -2.69 -13.58
N ILE A 101 -6.52 -2.10 -13.49
CA ILE A 101 -5.33 -2.44 -14.25
C ILE A 101 -4.42 -3.19 -13.31
N CYS A 102 -4.05 -4.40 -13.72
CA CYS A 102 -3.05 -5.21 -13.03
C CYS A 102 -1.73 -4.44 -12.98
N LYS A 103 -1.28 -4.05 -11.79
CA LYS A 103 -0.01 -3.31 -11.61
C LYS A 103 1.25 -4.16 -11.83
N ASN A 104 1.11 -5.39 -12.32
CA ASN A 104 2.24 -6.26 -12.57
C ASN A 104 2.71 -6.08 -14.03
N PRO A 105 3.93 -5.57 -14.29
CA PRO A 105 4.43 -5.34 -15.65
C PRO A 105 4.58 -6.63 -16.49
N ASP A 106 4.62 -7.80 -15.84
CA ASP A 106 4.63 -9.10 -16.52
C ASP A 106 3.27 -9.47 -17.13
N CYS A 107 2.20 -8.84 -16.65
CA CYS A 107 0.85 -8.96 -17.19
C CYS A 107 0.47 -7.66 -17.89
N GLY A 108 1.00 -7.48 -19.09
CA GLY A 108 0.62 -6.39 -19.99
C GLY A 108 -0.80 -6.50 -20.55
N SER A 109 -1.81 -6.78 -19.74
CA SER A 109 -3.19 -6.91 -20.23
C SER A 109 -4.17 -6.33 -19.25
N ASN A 110 -4.86 -5.29 -19.74
CA ASN A 110 -6.16 -4.86 -19.26
C ASN A 110 -7.04 -6.07 -18.94
N LEU A 111 -7.85 -5.92 -17.89
CA LEU A 111 -8.84 -6.89 -17.43
C LEU A 111 -9.66 -7.50 -18.58
#